data_AF-A0A066YUB1-F1
#
_entry.id   AF-A0A066YUB1-F1
#
_cell.length_a   1.000
_cell.length_b   1.000
_cell.length_c   1.000
_cell.angle_alpha   90.00
_cell.angle_beta   90.00
_cell.angle_gamma   90.00
#
_symmetry.space_group_name_H-M   'P 1'
#
loop_
_entity.id
_entity.type
_entity.pdbx_description
1 polymer ?
#
loop_
_entity_poly.entity_id
_entity_poly.type
_entity_poly.pdbx_seq_one_letter_code
_entity_poly.pdbx_strand_id
1 'polypeptide(L)'
;MGEVDLTMFDAPDHWRTALRDWARSYRAALAAHPHIVPVLAQGPGRRPHALRLAEAVFGCLVDAGWPRGQATRIGALMRYFITGSALGSFAAGFPEDAALYTADYPRLADAHRLAEHRRTVDEGAFDTGLEALLDGLELRYQRLRPAD
;
A
#
# COMPACT_ATOMS: atom_id res chain seq x y z
N MET A 1 8.19 17.70 5.78
CA MET A 1 7.86 16.43 5.12
C MET A 1 9.12 15.59 5.19
N GLY A 2 9.12 14.56 6.03
CA GLY A 2 10.25 13.63 6.11
C GLY A 2 10.47 13.01 4.74
N GLU A 3 11.71 13.03 4.29
CA GLU A 3 12.13 12.42 3.03
C GLU A 3 11.71 10.94 3.05
N VAL A 4 10.89 10.52 2.10
CA VAL A 4 10.64 9.08 1.91
C VAL A 4 11.98 8.53 1.47
N ASP A 5 12.60 7.69 2.30
CA ASP A 5 13.82 6.97 1.93
C ASP A 5 13.56 6.24 0.62
N LEU A 6 14.44 6.42 -0.36
CA LEU A 6 14.36 5.80 -1.70
C LEU A 6 15.49 4.80 -1.94
N THR A 7 16.41 4.62 -0.98
CA THR A 7 17.58 3.75 -1.11
C THR A 7 17.22 2.28 -1.36
N MET A 8 15.99 1.87 -0.99
CA MET A 8 15.49 0.52 -1.29
C MET A 8 15.38 0.23 -2.80
N PHE A 9 15.36 1.25 -3.66
CA PHE A 9 15.30 1.09 -5.12
C PHE A 9 16.67 0.92 -5.79
N ASP A 10 17.79 1.00 -5.04
CA ASP A 10 19.15 0.92 -5.59
C ASP A 10 19.59 -0.53 -5.93
N ALA A 11 18.77 -1.54 -5.59
CA ALA A 11 19.03 -2.96 -5.85
C ALA A 11 18.01 -3.56 -6.84
N PRO A 12 18.31 -3.62 -8.15
CA PRO A 12 17.33 -3.96 -9.19
C PRO A 12 16.83 -5.41 -9.12
N ASP A 13 17.63 -6.36 -8.64
CA ASP A 13 17.22 -7.77 -8.47
C ASP A 13 16.21 -7.98 -7.32
N HIS A 14 15.88 -6.91 -6.58
CA HIS A 14 15.05 -6.97 -5.39
C HIS A 14 13.80 -6.07 -5.48
N TRP A 15 13.23 -5.91 -6.69
CA TRP A 15 12.01 -5.11 -6.92
C TRP A 15 10.89 -5.42 -5.92
N ARG A 16 10.71 -6.68 -5.52
CA ARG A 16 9.69 -7.10 -4.54
C ARG A 16 9.94 -6.45 -3.18
N THR A 17 11.18 -6.51 -2.70
CA THR A 17 11.59 -5.91 -1.42
C THR A 17 11.49 -4.38 -1.50
N ALA A 18 11.94 -3.78 -2.61
CA ALA A 18 11.85 -2.34 -2.82
C ALA A 18 10.39 -1.82 -2.76
N LEU A 19 9.46 -2.52 -3.43
CA LEU A 19 8.03 -2.19 -3.37
C LEU A 19 7.45 -2.37 -1.96
N ARG A 20 7.87 -3.41 -1.23
CA ARG A 20 7.44 -3.65 0.16
C ARG A 20 7.85 -2.50 1.07
N ASP A 21 9.13 -2.14 1.04
CA ASP A 21 9.70 -1.12 1.93
C ASP A 21 9.16 0.27 1.59
N TRP A 22 9.01 0.56 0.29
CA TRP A 22 8.36 1.78 -0.16
C TRP A 22 6.90 1.87 0.33
N ALA A 23 6.12 0.79 0.22
CA ALA A 23 4.74 0.79 0.66
C ALA A 23 4.60 1.06 2.16
N ARG A 24 5.46 0.45 2.98
CA ARG A 24 5.51 0.65 4.43
C ARG A 24 5.89 2.07 4.80
N SER A 25 6.98 2.58 4.21
CA SER A 25 7.46 3.95 4.43
C SER A 25 6.40 4.98 4.03
N TYR A 26 5.78 4.81 2.86
CA TYR A 26 4.76 5.74 2.39
C TYR A 26 3.49 5.68 3.23
N ARG A 27 3.00 4.50 3.62
CA ARG A 27 1.84 4.39 4.53
C ARG A 27 2.13 5.05 5.88
N ALA A 28 3.31 4.84 6.46
CA ALA A 28 3.70 5.47 7.72
C ALA A 28 3.67 7.01 7.62
N ALA A 29 4.18 7.56 6.50
CA ALA A 29 4.12 8.99 6.24
C ALA A 29 2.68 9.52 6.11
N LEU A 30 1.78 8.76 5.49
CA LEU A 30 0.36 9.14 5.39
C LEU A 30 -0.34 9.07 6.76
N ALA A 31 -0.08 8.03 7.54
CA ALA A 31 -0.64 7.86 8.89
C ALA A 31 -0.18 8.97 9.84
N ALA A 32 1.06 9.45 9.70
CA ALA A 32 1.57 10.60 10.46
C ALA A 32 0.95 11.94 10.03
N HIS A 33 0.33 12.01 8.84
CA HIS A 33 -0.16 13.25 8.23
C HIS A 33 -1.57 13.08 7.62
N PRO A 34 -2.61 12.73 8.38
CA PRO A 34 -3.94 12.39 7.83
C PRO A 34 -4.58 13.51 6.98
N HIS A 35 -4.24 14.78 7.20
CA HIS A 35 -4.73 15.91 6.41
C HIS A 35 -4.06 16.06 5.02
N ILE A 36 -3.04 15.26 4.69
CA ILE A 36 -2.32 15.35 3.42
C ILE A 36 -2.92 14.48 2.30
N VAL A 37 -3.72 13.46 2.66
CA VAL A 37 -4.30 12.52 1.70
C VAL A 37 -5.08 13.23 0.56
N PRO A 38 -5.91 14.26 0.83
CA PRO A 38 -6.58 15.01 -0.23
C PRO A 38 -5.63 15.74 -1.18
N VAL A 39 -4.45 16.16 -0.70
CA VAL A 39 -3.42 16.89 -1.49
C VAL A 39 -2.61 15.96 -2.39
N LEU A 40 -2.54 14.68 -2.03
CA LEU A 40 -1.89 13.64 -2.84
C LEU A 40 -2.81 13.06 -3.91
N ALA A 41 -4.13 13.14 -3.76
CA ALA A 41 -5.08 12.64 -4.76
C ALA A 41 -4.91 13.27 -6.17
N GLN A 42 -4.29 14.46 -6.27
CA GLN A 42 -4.12 15.21 -7.54
C GLN A 42 -2.95 14.74 -8.44
N GLY A 43 -2.28 13.63 -8.10
CA GLY A 43 -1.17 13.09 -8.89
C GLY A 43 0.18 13.79 -8.63
N PRO A 44 1.26 13.37 -9.30
CA PRO A 44 2.61 13.90 -9.04
C PRO A 44 2.73 15.40 -9.32
N GLY A 45 1.98 15.92 -10.30
CA GLY A 45 2.12 17.30 -10.77
C GLY A 45 3.57 17.64 -11.16
N ARG A 46 3.95 18.92 -11.11
CA ARG A 46 5.34 19.38 -11.34
C ARG A 46 6.21 19.30 -10.08
N ARG A 47 5.79 18.56 -9.04
CA ARG A 47 6.47 18.55 -7.73
C ARG A 47 7.74 17.69 -7.84
N PRO A 48 8.94 18.26 -7.67
CA PRO A 48 10.20 17.53 -7.88
C PRO A 48 10.30 16.23 -7.07
N HIS A 49 9.78 16.22 -5.84
CA HIS A 49 9.77 15.03 -4.99
C HIS A 49 8.90 13.90 -5.57
N ALA A 50 7.71 14.22 -6.09
CA ALA A 50 6.82 13.21 -6.64
C ALA A 50 7.34 12.63 -7.96
N LEU A 51 8.06 13.44 -8.75
CA LEU A 51 8.74 12.99 -9.96
C LEU A 51 9.94 12.09 -9.64
N ARG A 52 10.76 12.43 -8.63
CA ARG A 52 11.85 11.55 -8.17
C ARG A 52 11.35 10.20 -7.69
N LEU A 53 10.24 10.19 -6.93
CA LEU A 53 9.63 8.94 -6.49
C LEU A 53 9.13 8.11 -7.68
N ALA A 54 8.47 8.74 -8.65
CA ALA A 54 8.01 8.04 -9.85
C ALA A 54 9.18 7.47 -10.67
N GLU A 55 10.27 8.23 -10.81
CA GLU A 55 11.49 7.78 -11.49
C GLU A 55 12.13 6.59 -10.78
N ALA A 56 12.28 6.62 -9.45
CA ALA A 56 12.88 5.53 -8.69
C ALA A 56 12.07 4.22 -8.78
N VAL A 57 10.75 4.30 -8.58
CA VAL A 57 9.85 3.13 -8.68
C VAL A 57 9.87 2.56 -10.10
N PHE A 58 9.78 3.43 -11.10
CA PHE A 58 9.74 3.01 -12.49
C PHE A 58 11.08 2.43 -12.95
N GLY A 59 12.19 3.07 -12.59
CA GLY A 59 13.56 2.60 -12.84
C GLY A 59 13.77 1.21 -12.27
N CYS A 60 13.53 1.03 -10.97
CA CYS A 60 13.68 -0.27 -10.30
C CYS A 60 12.89 -1.39 -11.01
N LEU A 61 11.64 -1.14 -11.41
CA LEU A 61 10.83 -2.15 -12.10
C LEU A 61 11.35 -2.45 -13.51
N VAL A 62 11.77 -1.43 -14.26
CA VAL A 62 12.31 -1.60 -15.61
C VAL A 62 13.65 -2.33 -15.57
N ASP A 63 14.53 -1.98 -14.63
CA ASP A 63 15.83 -2.60 -14.44
C ASP A 63 15.70 -4.06 -14.00
N ALA A 64 14.66 -4.38 -13.21
CA ALA A 64 14.29 -5.76 -12.88
C ALA A 64 13.71 -6.55 -14.08
N GLY A 65 13.52 -5.93 -15.25
CA GLY A 65 13.04 -6.59 -16.47
C GLY A 65 11.52 -6.56 -16.69
N TRP A 66 10.77 -5.75 -15.92
CA TRP A 66 9.36 -5.55 -16.23
C TRP A 66 9.18 -4.75 -17.54
N PRO A 67 8.21 -5.12 -18.41
CA PRO A 67 7.82 -4.27 -19.52
C PRO A 67 7.35 -2.90 -19.02
N ARG A 68 7.78 -1.81 -19.68
CA ARG A 68 7.47 -0.42 -19.28
C ARG A 68 5.98 -0.19 -18.97
N GLY A 69 5.09 -0.73 -19.81
CA GLY A 69 3.65 -0.62 -19.58
C GLY A 69 3.15 -1.35 -18.32
N GLN A 70 3.78 -2.45 -17.92
CA GLN A 70 3.51 -3.11 -16.65
C GLN A 70 4.08 -2.32 -15.48
N ALA A 71 5.31 -1.81 -15.58
CA ALA A 71 5.93 -0.99 -14.54
C ALA A 71 5.06 0.22 -14.16
N THR A 72 4.50 0.93 -15.15
CA THR A 72 3.54 2.02 -14.90
C THR A 72 2.28 1.56 -14.17
N ARG A 73 1.70 0.43 -14.59
CA ARG A 73 0.50 -0.14 -13.93
C ARG A 73 0.78 -0.57 -12.49
N ILE A 74 1.96 -1.13 -12.22
CA ILE A 74 2.39 -1.53 -10.88
C ILE A 74 2.55 -0.30 -9.99
N GLY A 75 3.25 0.74 -10.45
CA GLY A 75 3.40 1.99 -9.69
C GLY A 75 2.06 2.63 -9.34
N ALA A 76 1.12 2.67 -10.29
CA ALA A 76 -0.24 3.16 -10.04
C ALA A 76 -1.02 2.28 -9.05
N LEU A 77 -0.98 0.96 -9.23
CA LEU A 77 -1.61 -0.03 -8.34
C LEU A 77 -1.14 0.14 -6.90
N MET A 78 0.17 0.18 -6.69
CA MET A 78 0.77 0.35 -5.35
C MET A 78 0.32 1.66 -4.71
N ARG A 79 0.33 2.76 -5.49
CA ARG A 79 -0.13 4.06 -5.01
C ARG A 79 -1.60 4.04 -4.58
N TYR A 80 -2.48 3.40 -5.35
CA TYR A 80 -3.90 3.28 -5.02
C TYR A 80 -4.10 2.47 -3.74
N PHE A 81 -3.40 1.35 -3.62
CA PHE A 81 -3.44 0.51 -2.43
C PHE A 81 -2.97 1.26 -1.17
N ILE A 82 -1.77 1.86 -1.22
CA ILE A 82 -1.19 2.60 -0.09
C ILE A 82 -2.09 3.76 0.32
N THR A 83 -2.54 4.56 -0.63
CA THR A 83 -3.39 5.74 -0.35
C THR A 83 -4.74 5.31 0.24
N GLY A 84 -5.37 4.28 -0.33
CA GLY A 84 -6.63 3.74 0.18
C GLY A 84 -6.50 3.19 1.60
N SER A 85 -5.38 2.50 1.90
CA SER A 85 -5.10 1.95 3.24
C SER A 85 -4.86 3.00 4.33
N ALA A 86 -4.67 4.27 3.94
CA ALA A 86 -4.42 5.37 4.86
C ALA A 86 -5.60 6.35 4.97
N LEU A 87 -6.70 6.14 4.23
CA LEU A 87 -7.83 7.07 4.20
C LEU A 87 -8.65 7.06 5.50
N GLY A 88 -8.67 5.92 6.20
CA GLY A 88 -9.38 5.77 7.46
C GLY A 88 -9.16 4.38 8.07
N SER A 89 -9.49 4.27 9.35
CA SER A 89 -9.45 2.99 10.06
C SER A 89 -10.67 2.14 9.72
N PHE A 90 -10.46 0.88 9.35
CA PHE A 90 -11.55 -0.06 9.13
C PHE A 90 -12.24 -0.38 10.46
N ALA A 91 -11.45 -0.67 11.49
CA ALA A 91 -11.94 -0.99 12.82
C ALA A 91 -12.73 0.14 13.48
N ALA A 92 -12.40 1.41 13.19
CA ALA A 92 -13.18 2.56 13.68
C ALA A 92 -14.57 2.70 13.04
N GLY A 93 -14.86 1.96 11.96
CA GLY A 93 -16.17 1.94 11.31
C GLY A 93 -17.23 1.14 12.07
N PHE A 94 -16.85 0.43 13.14
CA PHE A 94 -17.75 -0.41 13.93
C PHE A 94 -18.01 0.25 15.30
N PRO A 95 -19.25 0.71 15.57
CA PRO A 95 -19.64 1.17 16.90
C PRO A 95 -19.37 0.14 18.01
N GLU A 96 -19.03 0.63 19.20
CA GLU A 96 -18.74 -0.19 20.39
C GLU A 96 -20.00 -0.79 21.06
N ASP A 97 -21.19 -0.33 20.66
CA ASP A 97 -22.45 -0.84 21.20
C ASP A 97 -22.76 -2.26 20.66
N ALA A 98 -22.51 -3.27 21.49
CA ALA A 98 -22.78 -4.67 21.17
C ALA A 98 -24.26 -4.95 20.86
N ALA A 99 -25.20 -4.14 21.38
CA ALA A 99 -26.63 -4.32 21.13
C ALA A 99 -26.99 -4.12 19.65
N LEU A 100 -26.23 -3.29 18.92
CA LEU A 100 -26.42 -3.06 17.48
C LEU A 100 -26.22 -4.30 16.63
N TYR A 101 -25.46 -5.30 17.12
CA TYR A 101 -25.10 -6.49 16.33
C TYR A 101 -25.81 -7.75 16.78
N THR A 102 -26.05 -7.87 18.09
CA THR A 102 -26.41 -9.15 18.72
C THR A 102 -27.79 -9.68 18.28
N ALA A 103 -28.71 -8.80 17.90
CA ALA A 103 -30.06 -9.19 17.47
C ALA A 103 -30.13 -9.59 15.98
N ASP A 104 -29.59 -8.75 15.09
CA ASP A 104 -29.85 -8.85 13.65
C ASP A 104 -28.60 -9.26 12.83
N TYR A 105 -27.41 -9.21 13.41
CA TYR A 105 -26.14 -9.38 12.70
C TYR A 105 -25.20 -10.37 13.39
N PRO A 106 -25.54 -11.68 13.43
CA PRO A 106 -24.76 -12.69 14.15
C PRO A 106 -23.32 -12.85 13.64
N ARG A 107 -23.05 -12.54 12.37
CA ARG A 107 -21.68 -12.56 11.80
C ARG A 107 -20.81 -11.38 12.26
N LEU A 108 -21.43 -10.38 12.89
CA LEU A 108 -20.79 -9.18 13.44
C LEU A 108 -20.92 -9.11 14.96
N ALA A 109 -21.31 -10.20 15.63
CA ALA A 109 -21.54 -10.19 17.08
C ALA A 109 -20.34 -9.65 17.87
N ASP A 110 -19.12 -9.95 17.41
CA ASP A 110 -17.86 -9.47 18.02
C ASP A 110 -17.31 -8.19 17.40
N ALA A 111 -17.99 -7.57 16.42
CA ALA A 111 -17.48 -6.40 15.70
C ALA A 111 -17.28 -5.18 16.61
N HIS A 112 -18.05 -5.09 17.70
CA HIS A 112 -17.87 -4.07 18.73
C HIS A 112 -16.46 -4.07 19.36
N ARG A 113 -15.76 -5.21 19.38
CA ARG A 113 -14.40 -5.33 19.94
C ARG A 113 -13.29 -4.86 19.00
N LEU A 114 -13.60 -4.62 17.72
CA LEU A 114 -12.61 -4.20 16.73
C LEU A 114 -12.02 -2.83 17.07
N ALA A 115 -12.80 -1.94 17.66
CA ALA A 115 -12.36 -0.60 18.07
C ALA A 115 -11.21 -0.66 19.09
N GLU A 116 -11.20 -1.64 19.99
CA GLU A 116 -10.13 -1.86 21.00
C GLU A 116 -8.80 -2.29 20.36
N HIS A 117 -8.88 -3.00 19.22
CA HIS A 117 -7.73 -3.56 18.51
C HIS A 117 -7.39 -2.80 17.22
N ARG A 118 -7.87 -1.56 17.10
CA ARG A 118 -7.87 -0.76 15.87
C ARG A 118 -6.54 -0.76 15.12
N ARG A 119 -5.46 -0.43 15.84
CA ARG A 119 -4.11 -0.34 15.28
C ARG A 119 -3.67 -1.68 14.68
N THR A 120 -3.80 -2.75 15.47
CA THR A 120 -3.41 -4.11 15.07
C THR A 120 -4.22 -4.59 13.87
N VAL A 121 -5.53 -4.31 13.83
CA VAL A 121 -6.40 -4.66 12.70
C VAL A 121 -5.99 -3.92 11.44
N ASP A 122 -5.81 -2.59 11.51
CA ASP A 122 -5.49 -1.80 10.33
C ASP A 122 -4.06 -2.07 9.81
N GLU A 123 -3.07 -2.24 10.70
CA GLU A 123 -1.71 -2.63 10.33
C GLU A 123 -1.68 -4.04 9.73
N GLY A 124 -2.31 -5.02 10.38
CA GLY A 124 -2.39 -6.38 9.88
C GLY A 124 -3.12 -6.50 8.54
N ALA A 125 -4.20 -5.73 8.34
CA ALA A 125 -4.92 -5.67 7.07
C ALA A 125 -4.04 -5.11 5.95
N PHE A 126 -3.25 -4.06 6.23
CA PHE A 126 -2.31 -3.51 5.26
C PHE A 126 -1.22 -4.50 4.88
N ASP A 127 -0.55 -5.13 5.86
CA ASP A 127 0.52 -6.10 5.59
C ASP A 127 -0.02 -7.32 4.81
N THR A 128 -1.22 -7.80 5.17
CA THR A 128 -1.88 -8.90 4.44
C THR A 128 -2.14 -8.53 2.99
N GLY A 129 -2.69 -7.33 2.74
CA GLY A 129 -2.96 -6.84 1.39
C GLY A 129 -1.67 -6.62 0.58
N LEU A 130 -0.62 -6.11 1.23
CA LEU A 130 0.68 -5.88 0.60
C LEU A 130 1.32 -7.20 0.15
N GLU A 131 1.40 -8.21 1.02
CA GLU A 131 1.98 -9.49 0.63
C GLU A 131 1.15 -10.18 -0.46
N ALA A 132 -0.18 -10.14 -0.38
CA ALA A 132 -1.04 -10.70 -1.44
C ALA A 132 -0.81 -10.02 -2.80
N LEU A 133 -0.64 -8.69 -2.82
CA LEU A 133 -0.29 -7.95 -4.03
C LEU A 133 1.09 -8.35 -4.56
N LEU A 134 2.10 -8.40 -3.69
CA LEU A 134 3.46 -8.76 -4.07
C LEU A 134 3.55 -10.20 -4.60
N ASP A 135 2.82 -11.14 -3.99
CA ASP A 135 2.69 -12.52 -4.47
C ASP A 135 2.05 -12.58 -5.85
N GLY A 136 0.96 -11.83 -6.05
CA GLY A 136 0.31 -11.72 -7.35
C GLY A 136 1.21 -11.10 -8.42
N LEU A 137 2.06 -10.13 -8.06
CA LEU A 137 3.04 -9.53 -8.95
C LEU A 137 4.19 -10.49 -9.26
N GLU A 138 4.66 -11.26 -8.28
CA GLU A 138 5.71 -12.28 -8.46
C GLU A 138 5.24 -13.35 -9.45
N LEU A 139 4.02 -13.87 -9.28
CA LEU A 139 3.44 -14.82 -10.23
C LEU A 139 3.30 -14.25 -11.65
N ARG A 140 3.04 -12.95 -11.78
CA ARG A 140 2.99 -12.28 -13.09
C ARG A 140 4.39 -12.10 -13.68
N TYR A 141 5.37 -11.75 -12.86
CA TYR A 141 6.76 -11.60 -13.25
C TYR A 141 7.33 -12.91 -13.80
N GLN A 142 7.08 -14.01 -13.09
CA GLN A 142 7.51 -15.35 -13.48
C GLN A 142 6.92 -15.79 -14.83
N ARG A 143 5.69 -15.37 -15.17
CA ARG A 143 5.10 -15.66 -16.50
C ARG A 143 5.71 -14.84 -17.64
N LEU A 144 6.35 -13.72 -17.32
CA LEU A 144 7.03 -12.86 -18.31
C LEU A 144 8.44 -13.37 -18.61
N ARG A 145 9.06 -14.07 -17.66
CA ARG A 145 10.34 -14.75 -17.85
C ARG A 145 10.06 -16.12 -18.48
N PRO A 146 10.58 -16.42 -19.68
CA PRO A 146 10.53 -17.79 -20.20
C PRO A 146 11.14 -18.74 -19.17
N ALA A 147 10.60 -19.95 -19.05
CA ALA A 147 11.34 -21.01 -18.37
C ALA A 147 12.61 -21.28 -19.18
N ASP A 148 13.78 -21.07 -18.57
CA ASP A 148 15.07 -21.51 -19.11
C ASP A 148 15.10 -23.04 -19.25
#